data_AF-A0A7C1Z0S6-F1
#
_entry.id   AF-A0A7C1Z0S6-F1
#
_cell.length_a   1.000
_cell.length_b   1.000
_cell.length_c   1.000
_cell.angle_alpha   90.00
_cell.angle_beta   90.00
_cell.angle_gamma   90.00
#
_symmetry.space_group_name_H-M   'P 1'
#
loop_
_entity.id
_entity.type
_entity.pdbx_description
1 polymer ?
#
loop_
_entity_poly.entity_id
_entity_poly.type
_entity_poly.pdbx_seq_one_letter_code
_entity_poly.pdbx_strand_id
1 'polypeptide(L)'
;MKTKTHISIILTISLAITLIGCESSSWNCLRGNGIIDKETRDLNEYNGVVTEGEFEVFYVPDSSYFVDIETDQNLMPYIQTRISGSTLIVNNGTRKCLRSEYPIRIYVHAPEINLMILVGSGDVNLWGTTTKADYTITDLRPLSLVVVQFTIEADPQSAHIFQAQVQ
;
A
#
# COMPACT_ATOMS: atom_id res chain seq x y z
N MET A 1 -44.14 -45.89 -22.79
CA MET A 1 -43.66 -45.44 -21.46
C MET A 1 -42.17 -45.09 -21.39
N LYS A 2 -41.35 -45.30 -22.44
CA LYS A 2 -39.89 -45.06 -22.40
C LYS A 2 -39.46 -43.59 -22.57
N THR A 3 -40.29 -42.74 -23.20
CA THR A 3 -39.96 -41.33 -23.50
C THR A 3 -40.00 -40.39 -22.28
N LYS A 4 -40.84 -40.67 -21.28
CA LYS A 4 -40.94 -39.84 -20.06
C LYS A 4 -39.70 -39.95 -19.16
N THR A 5 -39.06 -41.12 -19.13
CA THR A 5 -37.84 -41.36 -18.35
C THR A 5 -36.64 -40.58 -18.91
N HIS A 6 -36.51 -40.48 -20.24
CA HIS A 6 -35.43 -39.71 -20.87
C HIS A 6 -35.60 -38.19 -20.66
N ILE A 7 -36.83 -37.67 -20.68
CA ILE A 7 -37.11 -36.24 -20.42
C ILE A 7 -36.76 -35.90 -18.95
N SER A 8 -37.09 -36.79 -18.01
CA SER A 8 -36.71 -36.60 -16.59
C SER A 8 -35.20 -36.61 -16.39
N ILE A 9 -34.46 -37.46 -17.11
CA ILE A 9 -32.99 -37.54 -16.99
C ILE A 9 -32.34 -36.27 -17.58
N ILE A 10 -32.81 -35.78 -18.72
CA ILE A 10 -32.30 -34.55 -19.36
C ILE A 10 -32.58 -33.31 -18.48
N LEU A 11 -33.75 -33.23 -17.85
CA LEU A 11 -34.10 -32.13 -16.94
C LEU A 11 -33.22 -32.12 -15.67
N THR A 12 -32.85 -33.30 -15.17
CA THR A 12 -32.01 -33.44 -13.96
C THR A 12 -30.54 -33.10 -14.24
N ILE A 13 -30.05 -33.38 -15.45
CA ILE A 13 -28.68 -33.04 -15.87
C ILE A 13 -28.52 -31.52 -16.10
N SER A 14 -29.56 -30.85 -16.62
CA SER A 14 -29.58 -29.40 -16.80
C SER A 14 -29.46 -28.62 -15.48
N LEU A 15 -30.05 -29.14 -14.40
CA LEU A 15 -30.01 -28.51 -13.07
C LEU A 15 -28.66 -28.68 -12.34
N ALA A 16 -27.83 -29.65 -12.75
CA ALA A 16 -26.52 -29.87 -12.14
C ALA A 16 -25.42 -28.92 -12.66
N ILE A 17 -25.64 -28.26 -13.80
CA ILE A 17 -24.63 -27.42 -14.47
C ILE A 17 -24.60 -25.98 -13.91
N THR A 18 -25.60 -25.56 -13.12
CA THR A 18 -25.67 -24.21 -12.55
C THR A 18 -24.87 -24.01 -11.25
N LEU A 19 -24.22 -25.05 -10.72
CA LEU A 19 -23.39 -24.98 -9.51
C LEU A 19 -21.90 -24.72 -9.78
N ILE A 20 -21.47 -24.66 -11.05
CA ILE A 20 -20.10 -24.26 -11.43
C ILE A 20 -20.10 -22.75 -11.67
N GLY A 21 -20.40 -22.00 -10.63
CA GLY A 21 -20.74 -20.58 -10.74
C GLY A 21 -20.36 -19.79 -9.50
N CYS A 22 -19.13 -19.95 -9.02
CA CYS A 22 -18.38 -18.91 -8.31
C CYS A 22 -16.95 -19.41 -8.11
N GLU A 23 -16.13 -19.43 -9.17
CA GLU A 23 -14.72 -19.19 -8.93
C GLU A 23 -14.65 -17.73 -8.50
N SER A 24 -14.65 -17.50 -7.17
CA SER A 24 -14.14 -16.25 -6.64
C SER A 24 -12.84 -16.01 -7.39
N SER A 25 -12.77 -14.94 -8.16
CA SER A 25 -11.53 -14.47 -8.73
C SER A 25 -10.58 -14.28 -7.56
N SER A 26 -9.84 -15.34 -7.24
CA SER A 26 -8.70 -15.32 -6.37
C SER A 26 -7.76 -14.37 -7.08
N TRP A 27 -7.82 -13.10 -6.70
CA TRP A 27 -6.75 -12.17 -6.91
C TRP A 27 -5.52 -12.89 -6.40
N ASN A 28 -4.74 -13.48 -7.32
CA ASN A 28 -3.58 -14.28 -6.97
C ASN A 28 -2.53 -13.32 -6.42
N CYS A 29 -2.71 -12.92 -5.16
CA CYS A 29 -1.79 -12.03 -4.47
C CYS A 29 -0.45 -12.74 -4.38
N LEU A 30 0.62 -11.97 -4.53
CA LEU A 30 1.95 -12.45 -4.24
C LEU A 30 2.08 -12.51 -2.72
N ARG A 31 2.21 -13.74 -2.20
CA ARG A 31 2.32 -13.96 -0.77
C ARG A 31 3.78 -13.83 -0.32
N GLY A 32 4.00 -13.16 0.80
CA GLY A 32 5.28 -13.12 1.48
C GLY A 32 5.79 -14.51 1.84
N ASN A 33 7.11 -14.70 1.78
CA ASN A 33 7.76 -15.96 2.13
C ASN A 33 8.10 -16.06 3.64
N GLY A 34 7.80 -15.03 4.43
CA GLY A 34 8.11 -14.94 5.86
C GLY A 34 9.58 -14.67 6.17
N ILE A 35 10.41 -14.43 5.17
CA ILE A 35 11.85 -14.14 5.34
C ILE A 35 12.02 -12.63 5.17
N ILE A 36 12.25 -11.92 6.27
CA ILE A 36 12.48 -10.47 6.23
C ILE A 36 13.80 -10.16 5.53
N ASP A 37 13.75 -9.20 4.62
CA ASP A 37 14.90 -8.58 3.98
C ASP A 37 14.85 -7.05 4.13
N LYS A 38 16.02 -6.41 4.06
CA LYS A 38 16.17 -4.96 4.17
C LYS A 38 17.00 -4.41 3.03
N GLU A 39 16.51 -3.35 2.39
CA GLU A 39 17.21 -2.70 1.28
C GLU A 39 17.21 -1.18 1.48
N THR A 40 18.39 -0.58 1.45
CA THR A 40 18.58 0.88 1.41
C THR A 40 18.71 1.33 -0.04
N ARG A 41 17.96 2.37 -0.42
CA ARG A 41 18.02 2.97 -1.75
C ARG A 41 18.33 4.46 -1.64
N ASP A 42 19.51 4.84 -2.11
CA ASP A 42 19.89 6.23 -2.26
C ASP A 42 19.06 6.90 -3.36
N LEU A 43 18.59 8.12 -3.10
CA LEU A 43 17.70 8.86 -4.00
C LEU A 43 18.21 10.28 -4.19
N ASN A 44 17.76 10.91 -5.29
CA ASN A 44 17.93 12.35 -5.46
C ASN A 44 17.04 13.10 -4.47
N GLU A 45 17.27 14.41 -4.33
CA GLU A 45 16.47 15.30 -3.49
C GLU A 45 14.96 15.23 -3.77
N TYR A 46 14.17 15.19 -2.70
CA TYR A 46 12.70 15.27 -2.72
C TYR A 46 12.19 15.97 -1.46
N ASN A 47 11.02 16.60 -1.58
CA ASN A 47 10.32 17.25 -0.46
C ASN A 47 8.84 16.85 -0.38
N GLY A 48 8.40 15.95 -1.27
CA GLY A 48 7.08 15.34 -1.25
C GLY A 48 7.19 13.82 -1.32
N VAL A 49 6.26 13.13 -0.67
CA VAL A 49 6.18 11.66 -0.65
C VAL A 49 4.77 11.24 -1.04
N VAL A 50 4.67 10.35 -2.02
CA VAL A 50 3.41 9.70 -2.42
C VAL A 50 3.62 8.20 -2.31
N THR A 51 2.77 7.50 -1.58
CA THR A 51 2.82 6.05 -1.49
C THR A 51 1.51 5.42 -1.95
N GLU A 52 1.61 4.45 -2.84
CA GLU A 52 0.48 3.72 -3.42
C GLU A 52 0.55 2.23 -3.03
N GLY A 53 -0.25 1.83 -2.05
CA GLY A 53 -0.25 0.45 -1.56
C GLY A 53 -0.52 0.34 -0.06
N GLU A 54 -0.43 -0.90 0.42
CA GLU A 54 -0.53 -1.24 1.84
C GLU A 54 0.88 -1.25 2.43
N PHE A 55 1.31 -0.06 2.86
CA PHE A 55 2.64 0.17 3.44
C PHE A 55 2.50 0.88 4.79
N GLU A 56 3.40 0.55 5.72
CA GLU A 56 3.66 1.35 6.92
C GLU A 56 4.80 2.33 6.59
N VAL A 57 4.48 3.62 6.46
CA VAL A 57 5.45 4.65 6.08
C VAL A 57 5.91 5.41 7.32
N PHE A 58 7.24 5.51 7.48
CA PHE A 58 7.90 6.20 8.58
C PHE A 58 8.71 7.36 8.01
N TYR A 59 8.38 8.60 8.37
CA TYR A 59 9.29 9.72 8.09
C TYR A 59 10.36 9.81 9.18
N VAL A 60 11.63 9.90 8.78
CA VAL A 60 12.79 10.03 9.66
C VAL A 60 13.62 11.23 9.19
N PRO A 61 13.71 12.32 9.97
CA PRO A 61 14.57 13.46 9.64
C PRO A 61 16.04 13.04 9.51
N ASP A 62 16.65 13.34 8.37
CA ASP A 62 18.06 13.05 8.08
C ASP A 62 18.68 14.16 7.23
N SER A 63 20.00 14.31 7.25
CA SER A 63 20.74 15.21 6.36
C SER A 63 20.81 14.74 4.90
N SER A 64 20.51 13.47 4.65
CA SER A 64 20.63 12.81 3.34
C SER A 64 19.28 12.29 2.82
N TYR A 65 19.20 12.01 1.52
CA TYR A 65 17.98 11.53 0.84
C TYR A 65 18.09 10.05 0.49
N PHE A 66 17.40 9.21 1.24
CA PHE A 66 17.34 7.77 0.96
C PHE A 66 16.06 7.17 1.52
N VAL A 67 15.81 5.90 1.18
CA VAL A 67 14.74 5.10 1.80
C VAL A 67 15.28 3.76 2.25
N ASP A 68 14.87 3.32 3.43
CA ASP A 68 15.05 1.94 3.88
C ASP A 68 13.72 1.20 3.77
N ILE A 69 13.76 0.03 3.15
CA ILE A 69 12.58 -0.81 2.94
C ILE A 69 12.79 -2.12 3.70
N GLU A 70 11.80 -2.50 4.52
CA GLU A 70 11.75 -3.79 5.21
C GLU A 70 10.49 -4.55 4.77
N THR A 71 10.67 -5.73 4.19
CA THR A 71 9.56 -6.57 3.72
C THR A 71 10.02 -8.03 3.58
N ASP A 72 9.09 -8.92 3.19
CA ASP A 72 9.44 -10.27 2.78
C ASP A 72 10.39 -10.24 1.56
N GLN A 73 11.46 -11.04 1.60
CA GLN A 73 12.52 -11.07 0.59
C GLN A 73 11.98 -11.26 -0.83
N ASN A 74 10.97 -12.12 -1.00
CA ASN A 74 10.36 -12.37 -2.30
C ASN A 74 9.45 -11.24 -2.78
N LEU A 75 9.08 -10.30 -1.90
CA LEU A 75 8.26 -9.13 -2.22
C LEU A 75 9.10 -7.88 -2.54
N MET A 76 10.33 -7.78 -2.02
CA MET A 76 11.25 -6.65 -2.23
C MET A 76 11.35 -6.18 -3.70
N PRO A 77 11.47 -7.06 -4.72
CA PRO A 77 11.57 -6.63 -6.12
C PRO A 77 10.30 -5.98 -6.69
N TYR A 78 9.18 -6.11 -6.00
CA TYR A 78 7.91 -5.51 -6.39
C TYR A 78 7.65 -4.17 -5.72
N ILE A 79 8.51 -3.73 -4.80
CA ILE A 79 8.44 -2.39 -4.21
C ILE A 79 9.23 -1.45 -5.11
N GLN A 80 8.52 -0.58 -5.84
CA GLN A 80 9.15 0.39 -6.75
C GLN A 80 9.25 1.76 -6.09
N THR A 81 10.42 2.38 -6.26
CA THR A 81 10.72 3.73 -5.77
C THR A 81 11.23 4.56 -6.94
N ARG A 82 10.63 5.73 -7.18
CA ARG A 82 11.08 6.65 -8.23
C ARG A 82 10.88 8.10 -7.83
N ILE A 83 11.75 8.98 -8.31
CA ILE A 83 11.56 10.43 -8.19
C ILE A 83 10.86 10.95 -9.45
N SER A 84 9.81 11.74 -9.26
CA SER A 84 9.13 12.47 -10.33
C SER A 84 9.01 13.94 -9.95
N GLY A 85 9.81 14.81 -10.56
CA GLY A 85 9.94 16.21 -10.13
C GLY A 85 10.66 16.28 -8.79
N SER A 86 10.00 16.80 -7.75
CA SER A 86 10.49 16.82 -6.36
C SER A 86 9.77 15.84 -5.43
N THR A 87 9.04 14.88 -6.02
CA THR A 87 8.21 13.92 -5.28
C THR A 87 8.76 12.51 -5.40
N LEU A 88 9.02 11.89 -4.25
CA LEU A 88 9.24 10.45 -4.13
C LEU A 88 7.91 9.72 -4.29
N ILE A 89 7.85 8.81 -5.26
CA ILE A 89 6.72 7.90 -5.45
C ILE A 89 7.18 6.50 -5.06
N VAL A 90 6.48 5.90 -4.09
CA VAL A 90 6.66 4.50 -3.70
C VAL A 90 5.40 3.72 -4.02
N ASN A 91 5.49 2.69 -4.85
CA ASN A 91 4.30 1.94 -5.24
C ASN A 91 4.57 0.45 -5.46
N ASN A 92 3.48 -0.30 -5.49
CA ASN A 92 3.50 -1.69 -5.92
C ASN A 92 3.78 -1.77 -7.44
N GLY A 93 4.94 -2.28 -7.80
CA GLY A 93 5.41 -2.47 -9.17
C GLY A 93 4.73 -3.58 -9.96
N THR A 94 3.74 -4.27 -9.37
CA THR A 94 2.95 -5.30 -10.04
C THR A 94 1.46 -4.99 -10.02
N ARG A 95 0.71 -5.59 -10.94
CA ARG A 95 -0.76 -5.54 -10.98
C ARG A 95 -1.41 -6.48 -9.96
N LYS A 96 -0.62 -7.36 -9.33
CA LYS A 96 -1.09 -8.28 -8.29
C LYS A 96 -1.09 -7.57 -6.94
N CYS A 97 -2.08 -7.85 -6.09
CA CYS A 97 -1.99 -7.51 -4.67
C CYS A 97 -0.74 -8.17 -4.06
N LEU A 98 -0.10 -7.47 -3.13
CA LEU A 98 0.92 -8.03 -2.27
C LEU A 98 0.23 -8.44 -0.97
N ARG A 99 0.51 -9.65 -0.50
CA ARG A 99 0.04 -10.13 0.80
C ARG A 99 1.25 -10.56 1.59
N SER A 100 1.90 -9.58 2.21
CA SER A 100 3.06 -9.82 3.04
C SER A 100 2.67 -10.61 4.30
N GLU A 101 3.59 -11.41 4.81
CA GLU A 101 3.38 -12.10 6.09
C GLU A 101 3.72 -11.15 7.26
N TYR A 102 4.57 -10.16 7.00
CA TYR A 102 4.92 -9.06 7.90
C TYR A 102 4.59 -7.70 7.24
N PRO A 103 4.30 -6.64 8.01
CA PRO A 103 4.06 -5.32 7.44
C PRO A 103 5.22 -4.85 6.56
N ILE A 104 4.89 -4.28 5.40
CA ILE A 104 5.87 -3.66 4.50
C ILE A 104 6.19 -2.28 5.07
N ARG A 105 7.39 -2.09 5.62
CA ARG A 105 7.80 -0.83 6.23
C ARG A 105 8.70 -0.05 5.30
N ILE A 106 8.44 1.24 5.20
CA ILE A 106 9.18 2.18 4.37
C ILE A 106 9.63 3.33 5.26
N TYR A 107 10.93 3.43 5.52
CA TYR A 107 11.53 4.54 6.23
C TYR A 107 12.03 5.55 5.21
N VAL A 108 11.51 6.77 5.28
CA VAL A 108 11.78 7.86 4.36
C VAL A 108 12.71 8.85 5.07
N HIS A 109 13.92 8.98 4.56
CA HIS A 109 14.97 9.84 5.11
C HIS A 109 15.14 11.07 4.24
N ALA A 110 14.88 12.24 4.83
CA ALA A 110 15.07 13.54 4.20
C ALA A 110 15.21 14.64 5.26
N PRO A 111 15.80 15.81 4.92
CA PRO A 111 15.89 16.93 5.86
C PRO A 111 14.53 17.52 6.21
N GLU A 112 13.65 17.63 5.21
CA GLU A 112 12.34 18.22 5.33
C GLU A 112 11.38 17.60 4.31
N ILE A 113 10.15 17.31 4.74
CA ILE A 113 9.05 16.86 3.90
C ILE A 113 7.85 17.78 4.13
N ASN A 114 7.37 18.39 3.06
CA ASN A 114 6.27 19.36 3.11
C ASN A 114 4.91 18.70 2.82
N LEU A 115 4.96 17.56 2.12
CA LEU A 115 3.78 16.86 1.62
C LEU A 115 3.98 15.35 1.74
N MET A 116 3.05 14.68 2.41
CA MET A 116 2.95 13.22 2.38
C MET A 116 1.52 12.83 1.97
N ILE A 117 1.41 11.98 0.95
CA ILE A 117 0.15 11.48 0.43
C ILE A 117 0.16 9.95 0.47
N LEU A 118 -0.75 9.36 1.23
CA LEU A 118 -1.02 7.93 1.16
C LEU A 118 -2.21 7.64 0.27
N VAL A 119 -2.07 6.61 -0.55
CA VAL A 119 -3.06 6.15 -1.51
C VAL A 119 -3.26 4.64 -1.32
N GLY A 120 -4.32 4.25 -0.63
CA GLY A 120 -4.66 2.84 -0.37
C GLY A 120 -4.93 2.55 1.10
N SER A 121 -4.77 1.28 1.48
CA SER A 121 -4.94 0.78 2.85
C SER A 121 -3.56 0.69 3.52
N GLY A 122 -2.99 1.82 3.92
CA GLY A 122 -1.67 1.88 4.56
C GLY A 122 -1.66 2.84 5.75
N ASP A 123 -0.61 2.74 6.55
CA ASP A 123 -0.45 3.51 7.78
C ASP A 123 0.73 4.47 7.68
N VAL A 124 0.59 5.67 8.27
CA VAL A 124 1.68 6.64 8.39
C VAL A 124 2.04 6.87 9.82
N ASN A 125 3.33 6.76 10.10
CA ASN A 125 3.94 7.16 11.35
C ASN A 125 4.97 8.25 11.08
N LEU A 126 4.80 9.43 11.66
CA LEU A 126 5.81 10.49 11.57
C LEU A 126 6.73 10.39 12.79
N TRP A 127 7.97 9.96 12.59
CA TRP A 127 8.97 9.83 13.66
C TRP A 127 9.88 11.06 13.63
N GLY A 128 9.48 12.10 14.37
CA GLY A 128 10.27 13.33 14.42
C GLY A 128 9.64 14.44 15.25
N THR A 129 10.33 15.58 15.27
CA THR A 129 9.85 16.84 15.83
C THR A 129 8.97 17.51 14.78
N THR A 130 7.68 17.20 14.75
CA THR A 130 6.71 17.94 13.94
C THR A 130 5.91 18.85 14.85
N THR A 131 5.82 20.13 14.49
CA THR A 131 5.12 21.14 15.30
C THR A 131 3.63 21.17 15.00
N LYS A 132 3.26 20.94 13.73
CA LYS A 132 1.87 20.91 13.29
C LYS A 132 1.76 20.03 12.04
N ALA A 133 0.91 19.02 12.11
CA ALA A 133 0.51 18.20 10.97
C ALA A 133 -0.98 18.46 10.70
N ASP A 134 -1.28 19.28 9.69
CA ASP A 134 -2.66 19.39 9.20
C ASP A 134 -2.90 18.18 8.28
N TYR A 135 -3.90 17.35 8.61
CA TYR A 135 -4.25 16.19 7.81
C TYR A 135 -5.63 16.36 7.16
N THR A 136 -5.73 16.02 5.88
CA THR A 136 -7.02 15.93 5.16
C THR A 136 -7.20 14.50 4.71
N ILE A 137 -8.29 13.87 5.16
CA ILE A 137 -8.72 12.55 4.68
C ILE A 137 -9.77 12.80 3.60
N THR A 138 -9.45 12.43 2.36
CA THR A 138 -10.42 12.44 1.25
C THR A 138 -10.76 10.99 0.93
N ASP A 139 -11.97 10.56 1.30
CA ASP A 139 -12.52 9.25 0.89
C ASP A 139 -13.18 9.40 -0.48
N LEU A 140 -12.50 8.89 -1.53
CA LEU A 140 -12.99 8.92 -2.91
C LEU A 140 -13.68 7.58 -3.24
N ARG A 141 -14.82 7.29 -2.62
CA ARG A 141 -15.73 6.22 -3.11
C ARG A 141 -16.36 6.69 -4.42
N PRO A 142 -16.11 6.01 -5.56
CA PRO A 142 -16.17 4.55 -5.71
C PRO A 142 -14.83 3.84 -5.99
N LEU A 143 -13.66 4.49 -5.83
CA LEU A 143 -12.35 3.96 -6.26
C LEU A 143 -11.53 3.27 -5.16
N SER A 144 -12.06 3.08 -3.95
CA SER A 144 -11.30 2.53 -2.79
C SER A 144 -9.99 3.29 -2.55
N LEU A 145 -10.00 4.60 -2.80
CA LEU A 145 -8.86 5.48 -2.63
C LEU A 145 -9.09 6.34 -1.39
N VAL A 146 -8.35 6.07 -0.32
CA VAL A 146 -8.22 7.03 0.76
C VAL A 146 -6.96 7.81 0.50
N VAL A 147 -7.12 9.13 0.37
CA VAL A 147 -6.01 10.07 0.24
C VAL A 147 -5.86 10.75 1.60
N VAL A 148 -4.76 10.48 2.29
CA VAL A 148 -4.38 11.24 3.49
C VAL A 148 -3.25 12.17 3.11
N GLN A 149 -3.55 13.47 3.07
CA GLN A 149 -2.56 14.50 2.85
C GLN A 149 -2.12 15.07 4.19
N PHE A 150 -0.82 15.06 4.47
CA PHE A 150 -0.21 15.76 5.60
C PHE A 150 0.54 16.98 5.10
N THR A 151 0.26 18.13 5.71
CA THR A 151 1.13 19.32 5.62
C THR A 151 1.88 19.43 6.94
N ILE A 152 3.20 19.30 6.87
CA ILE A 152 4.09 19.40 8.04
C ILE A 152 4.62 20.84 8.06
N GLU A 153 4.22 21.63 9.04
CA GLU A 153 4.90 22.90 9.35
C GLU A 153 6.06 22.60 10.30
N ALA A 154 7.30 22.80 9.84
CA ALA A 154 8.49 22.69 10.66
C ALA A 154 8.64 23.94 11.53
N ASP A 155 8.45 23.83 12.84
CA ASP A 155 8.94 24.82 13.82
C ASP A 155 10.03 24.15 14.70
N PRO A 156 11.25 24.71 14.72
CA PRO A 156 12.39 24.10 15.40
C PRO A 156 12.27 23.99 16.94
N GLN A 157 11.17 24.45 17.56
CA GLN A 157 11.03 24.53 19.02
C GLN A 157 9.99 23.59 19.67
N SER A 158 9.27 22.74 18.94
CA SER A 158 8.29 21.81 19.56
C SER A 158 8.21 20.44 18.89
N ALA A 159 8.42 19.38 19.67
CA ALA A 159 8.42 17.99 19.22
C ALA A 159 7.12 17.28 19.60
N HIS A 160 6.30 16.91 18.62
CA HIS A 160 5.14 16.03 18.80
C HIS A 160 5.17 14.86 17.80
N ILE A 161 4.82 13.66 18.27
CA ILE A 161 4.65 12.46 17.44
C ILE A 161 3.20 12.44 16.93
N PHE A 162 3.02 12.39 15.61
CA PHE A 162 1.70 12.25 14.98
C PHE A 162 1.55 10.86 14.36
N GLN A 163 0.45 10.18 14.72
CA GLN A 163 0.04 8.92 14.12
C GLN A 163 -1.32 9.11 13.45
N ALA A 164 -1.45 8.66 12.21
CA ALA A 164 -2.71 8.64 11.50
C ALA A 164 -2.91 7.25 10.89
N GLN A 165 -4.14 6.75 10.98
CA GLN A 165 -4.53 5.42 10.53
C GLN A 165 -5.64 5.59 9.50
N VAL A 166 -5.54 4.86 8.39
CA VAL A 166 -6.61 4.77 7.39
C VAL A 166 -7.44 3.53 7.70
N GLN A 167 -8.65 3.72 8.24
CA GLN A 167 -9.62 2.64 8.49
C GLN A 167 -10.48 2.31 7.27
#